data_AF-A0A2D4M2L5-F1
#
_entry.id   AF-A0A2D4M2L5-F1
#
_cell.length_a   1.000
_cell.length_b   1.000
_cell.length_c   1.000
_cell.angle_alpha   90.00
_cell.angle_beta   90.00
_cell.angle_gamma   90.00
#
_symmetry.space_group_name_H-M   'P 1'
#
loop_
_entity.id
_entity.type
_entity.pdbx_description
1 polymer ?
#
loop_
_entity_poly.entity_id
_entity_poly.type
_entity_poly.pdbx_seq_one_letter_code
_entity_poly.pdbx_strand_id
1 'polypeptide(L)'
;PSRKNMLLAAKQICKEFTELLTQDRTPLGNARPSPILDPGIQGCLTHFSLITHGFGSAAICAAMTSVQNYLNEALKLADKSYMNAGDQSPPDGNKNLEKMDKHRK
;
A
#
# COMPACT_ATOMS: atom_id res chain seq x y z
N PRO A 1 2.71 -14.96 -2.66
CA PRO A 1 3.05 -14.73 -1.23
C PRO A 1 3.73 -13.37 -0.97
N SER A 2 4.81 -13.03 -1.68
CA SER A 2 5.59 -11.79 -1.43
C SER A 2 4.78 -10.51 -1.63
N ARG A 3 4.02 -10.39 -2.73
CA ARG A 3 3.23 -9.18 -3.04
C ARG A 3 2.16 -8.87 -1.99
N LYS A 4 1.39 -9.87 -1.55
CA LYS A 4 0.35 -9.70 -0.52
C LYS A 4 0.96 -9.20 0.79
N ASN A 5 2.08 -9.79 1.20
CA ASN A 5 2.77 -9.38 2.42
C ASN A 5 3.31 -7.94 2.33
N MET A 6 3.86 -7.54 1.17
CA MET A 6 4.28 -6.15 0.94
C MET A 6 3.10 -5.17 1.01
N LEU A 7 1.93 -5.52 0.46
CA LEU A 7 0.73 -4.69 0.55
C LEU A 7 0.21 -4.55 1.99
N LEU A 8 0.25 -5.63 2.78
CA LEU A 8 -0.11 -5.61 4.19
C LEU A 8 0.86 -4.73 5.00
N ALA A 9 2.16 -4.86 4.76
CA ALA A 9 3.18 -4.03 5.41
C ALA A 9 2.99 -2.54 5.05
N ALA A 10 2.77 -2.22 3.77
CA ALA A 10 2.50 -0.86 3.33
C ALA A 10 1.26 -0.28 4.01
N LYS A 11 0.18 -1.07 4.13
CA LYS A 11 -1.05 -0.65 4.81
C LYS A 11 -0.81 -0.33 6.29
N GLN A 12 0.00 -1.13 6.97
CA GLN A 12 0.35 -0.91 8.38
C GLN A 12 1.14 0.39 8.56
N ILE A 13 2.17 0.61 7.73
CA ILE A 13 2.98 1.85 7.75
C ILE A 13 2.10 3.07 7.48
N CYS A 14 1.16 2.99 6.53
CA CYS A 14 0.23 4.08 6.23
C CYS A 14 -0.62 4.46 7.45
N LYS A 15 -1.05 3.46 8.23
CA LYS A 15 -1.84 3.66 9.44
C LYS A 15 -1.01 4.32 10.54
N GLU A 16 0.17 3.77 10.83
CA GLU A 16 1.10 4.32 11.84
C GLU A 16 1.49 5.76 11.53
N PHE A 17 1.76 6.06 10.25
CA PHE A 17 2.08 7.42 9.83
C PHE A 17 0.90 8.37 10.01
N THR A 18 -0.32 7.96 9.65
CA THR A 18 -1.53 8.77 9.89
C THR A 18 -1.74 9.01 11.38
N GLU A 19 -1.53 7.98 12.21
CA GLU A 19 -1.65 8.09 13.67
C GLU A 19 -0.61 9.06 14.26
N LEU A 20 0.64 8.98 13.81
CA LEU A 20 1.71 9.92 14.17
C LEU A 20 1.33 11.37 13.82
N LEU A 21 0.73 11.60 12.65
CA LEU A 21 0.27 12.94 12.27
C LEU A 21 -0.84 13.47 13.18
N THR A 22 -1.72 12.61 13.73
CA THR A 22 -2.75 13.04 14.68
C THR A 22 -2.18 13.41 16.06
N GLN A 23 -0.93 13.03 16.33
CA GLN A 23 -0.19 13.37 17.54
C GLN A 23 0.64 14.65 17.39
N ASP A 24 0.62 15.32 16.23
CA ASP A 24 1.32 16.59 16.04
C ASP A 24 0.83 17.63 17.06
N ARG A 25 1.75 18.10 17.91
CA ARG A 25 1.53 19.15 18.91
C ARG A 25 2.24 20.45 18.53
N THR A 26 2.31 20.77 17.25
CA THR A 26 2.85 22.05 16.80
C THR A 26 2.06 23.22 17.40
N PRO A 27 2.70 24.17 18.09
CA PRO A 27 2.02 25.35 18.62
C PRO A 27 1.55 26.25 17.46
N LEU A 28 0.24 26.34 17.29
CA LEU A 28 -0.40 27.22 16.31
C LEU A 28 -1.21 28.30 17.03
N GLY A 29 -1.03 29.56 16.63
CA GLY A 29 -1.66 30.70 17.29
C GLY A 29 -1.22 30.83 18.76
N ASN A 30 -2.20 30.90 19.67
CA ASN A 30 -1.93 31.02 21.11
C ASN A 30 -1.87 29.65 21.83
N ALA A 31 -2.09 28.53 21.13
CA ALA A 31 -2.05 27.21 21.73
C ALA A 31 -0.60 26.78 21.99
N ARG A 32 -0.33 26.27 23.21
CA ARG A 32 0.97 25.68 23.59
C ARG A 32 0.76 24.30 24.18
N PRO A 33 0.43 23.29 23.36
CA PRO A 33 0.29 21.92 23.83
C PRO A 33 1.64 21.38 24.34
N SER A 34 1.60 20.49 25.34
CA SER A 34 2.80 19.77 25.78
C SER A 34 3.27 18.83 24.66
N PRO A 35 4.57 18.79 24.33
CA PRO A 35 5.11 17.80 23.42
C PRO A 35 4.87 16.37 23.96
N ILE A 36 4.52 15.46 23.05
CA ILE A 36 4.33 14.03 23.34
C ILE A 36 5.18 13.12 22.44
N LEU A 37 5.64 13.66 21.30
CA LEU A 37 6.51 12.98 20.36
C LEU A 37 7.98 13.24 20.69
N ASP A 38 8.86 12.39 20.16
CA ASP A 38 10.31 12.62 20.19
C ASP A 38 10.65 14.01 19.61
N PRO A 39 11.59 14.77 20.20
CA PRO A 39 11.93 16.12 19.75
C PRO A 39 12.32 16.21 18.27
N GLY A 40 13.00 15.20 17.72
CA GLY A 40 13.38 15.18 16.31
C GLY A 40 12.16 15.06 15.39
N ILE A 41 11.22 14.18 15.74
CA ILE A 41 9.98 13.98 14.99
C ILE A 41 9.10 15.23 15.09
N GLN A 42 8.89 15.75 16.31
CA GLN A 42 8.07 16.95 16.51
C GLN A 42 8.67 18.17 15.79
N GLY A 43 10.00 18.31 15.77
CA GLY A 43 10.68 19.38 15.05
C GLY A 43 10.39 19.36 13.53
N CYS A 44 10.44 18.18 12.91
CA CYS A 44 10.07 18.01 11.50
C CYS A 44 8.61 18.37 11.24
N LEU A 45 7.68 17.90 12.09
CA LEU A 45 6.26 18.21 11.97
C LEU A 45 5.97 19.71 12.18
N THR A 46 6.64 20.35 13.14
CA THR A 46 6.52 21.78 13.37
C THR A 46 7.03 22.59 12.19
N HIS A 47 8.19 22.23 11.62
CA HIS A 47 8.66 22.88 10.40
C HIS A 47 7.62 22.76 9.27
N PHE A 48 7.11 21.56 9.03
CA PHE A 48 6.10 21.31 8.01
C PHE A 48 4.80 22.08 8.26
N SER A 49 4.31 22.10 9.50
CA SER A 49 3.11 22.84 9.90
C SER A 49 3.29 24.36 9.74
N LEU A 50 4.48 24.91 10.02
CA LEU A 50 4.75 26.33 9.81
C LEU A 50 4.76 26.72 8.32
N ILE A 51 5.41 25.93 7.45
CA ILE A 51 5.46 26.24 6.01
C ILE A 51 4.12 26.01 5.31
N THR A 52 3.28 25.10 5.83
CA THR A 52 1.94 24.81 5.31
C THR A 52 0.84 25.58 6.05
N HIS A 53 1.18 26.56 6.89
CA HIS A 53 0.20 27.32 7.67
C HIS A 53 -0.81 26.47 8.45
N GLY A 54 -0.38 25.31 8.94
CA GLY A 54 -1.16 24.41 9.79
C GLY A 54 -2.16 23.51 9.07
N PHE A 55 -2.35 23.62 7.75
CA PHE A 55 -3.28 22.73 7.03
C PHE A 55 -2.60 21.46 6.48
N GLY A 56 -1.27 21.43 6.41
CA GLY A 56 -0.52 20.35 5.75
C GLY A 56 -0.82 18.96 6.32
N SER A 57 -0.85 18.82 7.65
CA SER A 57 -1.11 17.53 8.30
C SER A 57 -2.50 16.99 7.96
N ALA A 58 -3.53 17.86 7.92
CA ALA A 58 -4.88 17.47 7.52
C ALA A 58 -4.94 17.07 6.03
N ALA A 59 -4.23 17.78 5.16
CA ALA A 59 -4.13 17.44 3.74
C ALA A 59 -3.46 16.07 3.51
N ILE A 60 -2.38 15.77 4.24
CA ILE A 60 -1.73 14.46 4.18
C ILE A 60 -2.67 13.37 4.69
N CYS A 61 -3.35 13.55 5.83
CA CYS A 61 -4.32 12.58 6.35
C CYS A 61 -5.43 12.27 5.32
N ALA A 62 -5.93 13.27 4.61
CA ALA A 62 -6.89 13.09 3.53
C ALA A 62 -6.30 12.25 2.38
N ALA A 63 -5.08 12.59 1.92
CA ALA A 63 -4.39 11.83 0.88
C ALA A 63 -4.14 10.35 1.29
N MET A 64 -3.76 10.13 2.55
CA MET A 64 -3.55 8.79 3.11
C MET A 64 -4.82 7.95 3.13
N THR A 65 -6.00 8.57 3.22
CA THR A 65 -7.29 7.85 3.10
C THR A 65 -7.44 7.23 1.71
N SER A 66 -7.12 7.98 0.66
CA SER A 66 -7.13 7.47 -0.71
C SER A 66 -6.11 6.33 -0.91
N VAL A 67 -4.91 6.46 -0.34
CA VAL A 67 -3.89 5.40 -0.38
C VAL A 67 -4.38 4.14 0.33
N GLN A 68 -4.99 4.27 1.51
CA GLN A 68 -5.54 3.13 2.24
C GLN A 68 -6.64 2.42 1.45
N ASN A 69 -7.52 3.17 0.77
CA ASN A 69 -8.54 2.59 -0.10
C ASN A 69 -7.92 1.82 -1.27
N TYR A 70 -6.90 2.39 -1.92
CA TYR A 70 -6.13 1.70 -2.95
C TYR A 70 -5.52 0.38 -2.45
N LEU A 71 -4.84 0.39 -1.29
CA LEU A 71 -4.20 -0.80 -0.73
C LEU A 71 -5.22 -1.89 -0.39
N ASN A 72 -6.41 -1.51 0.11
CA ASN A 72 -7.50 -2.44 0.35
C ASN A 72 -7.97 -3.12 -0.95
N GLU A 73 -8.16 -2.36 -2.02
CA GLU A 73 -8.55 -2.93 -3.32
C GLU A 73 -7.44 -3.82 -3.92
N ALA A 74 -6.17 -3.39 -3.82
CA ALA A 74 -5.04 -4.19 -4.29
C ALA A 74 -4.91 -5.53 -3.55
N LEU A 75 -5.23 -5.58 -2.24
CA LEU A 75 -5.28 -6.82 -1.47
C LEU A 75 -6.42 -7.74 -1.92
N LYS A 76 -7.62 -7.19 -2.15
CA LYS A 76 -8.76 -7.97 -2.68
C LYS A 76 -8.42 -8.61 -4.02
N LEU A 77 -7.74 -7.90 -4.91
CA LEU A 77 -7.30 -8.42 -6.21
C LEU A 77 -6.24 -9.52 -6.04
N ALA A 78 -5.26 -9.32 -5.16
CA ALA A 78 -4.22 -10.32 -4.88
C ALA A 78 -4.83 -11.62 -4.34
N ASP A 79 -5.89 -11.54 -3.54
CA ASP A 79 -6.62 -12.70 -3.04
C ASP A 79 -7.43 -13.41 -4.12
N LYS A 80 -8.08 -12.66 -5.03
CA LYS A 80 -8.80 -13.24 -6.18
C LYS A 80 -7.87 -13.94 -7.18
N SER A 81 -6.70 -13.36 -7.48
CA SER A 81 -5.70 -13.98 -8.34
C SER A 81 -5.19 -15.30 -7.77
N TYR A 82 -5.13 -15.43 -6.44
CA TYR A 82 -4.79 -16.69 -5.77
C TYR A 82 -5.86 -17.76 -5.98
N MET A 83 -7.15 -17.40 -5.99
CA MET A 83 -8.26 -18.33 -6.20
C MET A 83 -8.41 -18.76 -7.67
N ASN A 84 -8.12 -17.87 -8.62
CA ASN A 84 -8.18 -18.19 -10.06
C ASN A 84 -6.97 -19.02 -10.58
N ALA A 85 -5.87 -19.10 -9.83
CA ALA A 85 -4.72 -19.92 -10.20
C ALA A 85 -4.98 -21.44 -10.05
N GLY A 86 -6.12 -21.84 -9.47
CA GLY A 86 -6.50 -23.24 -9.30
C GLY A 86 -7.27 -23.87 -10.47
N ASP A 87 -7.60 -23.12 -11.53
CA ASP A 87 -8.47 -23.60 -12.62
C ASP A 87 -7.78 -23.69 -14.00
N GLN A 88 -6.46 -23.54 -14.07
CA GLN A 88 -5.70 -23.88 -15.28
C GLN A 88 -5.27 -25.34 -15.24
N SER A 89 -6.18 -26.23 -15.66
CA SER A 89 -5.78 -27.53 -16.20
C SER A 89 -4.87 -27.30 -17.43
N PRO A 90 -3.76 -28.03 -17.60
CA PRO A 90 -3.00 -27.95 -18.83
C PRO A 90 -3.87 -28.49 -19.98
N PRO A 91 -3.98 -27.82 -21.15
CA PRO A 91 -4.48 -28.50 -22.33
C PRO A 91 -3.45 -29.57 -22.68
N ASP A 92 -3.84 -30.83 -22.49
CA ASP A 92 -3.13 -32.05 -22.93
C ASP A 92 -2.73 -31.91 -24.41
N GLY A 93 -1.51 -31.45 -24.65
CA GLY A 93 -0.86 -31.47 -25.95
C GLY A 93 -0.36 -32.86 -26.25
N ASN A 94 -1.25 -33.81 -26.56
CA ASN A 94 -0.80 -35.13 -27.00
C ASN A 94 -1.80 -35.92 -27.87
N LYS A 95 -2.14 -35.42 -29.08
CA LYS A 95 -2.63 -36.24 -30.20
C LYS A 95 -2.24 -35.65 -31.57
N ASN A 96 -0.95 -35.68 -31.92
CA ASN A 96 -0.55 -35.70 -33.33
C ASN A 96 0.53 -36.78 -33.52
N LEU A 97 0.03 -38.01 -33.42
CA LEU A 97 0.73 -39.25 -33.63
C LEU A 97 0.86 -39.49 -35.15
N GLU A 98 2.09 -39.64 -35.62
CA GLU A 98 2.48 -40.60 -36.67
C GLU A 98 1.70 -40.63 -38.01
N LYS A 99 1.82 -39.60 -38.86
CA LYS A 99 1.38 -39.73 -40.29
C LYS A 99 2.25 -39.05 -41.35
N MET A 100 3.58 -38.96 -41.18
CA MET A 100 4.44 -38.34 -42.22
C MET A 100 5.72 -39.09 -42.66
N ASP A 101 5.90 -40.38 -42.32
CA ASP A 101 7.16 -41.09 -42.66
C ASP A 101 7.00 -42.43 -43.40
N LYS A 102 6.01 -42.57 -44.30
CA LYS A 102 5.91 -43.76 -45.18
C LYS A 102 5.52 -43.45 -46.64
N HIS A 103 6.13 -42.42 -47.22
CA HIS A 103 6.12 -42.26 -48.68
C HIS A 103 7.39 -41.61 -49.21
N ARG A 104 8.56 -42.11 -48.83
CA ARG A 104 9.79 -41.91 -49.61
C ARG A 104 10.84 -42.96 -49.29
N LYS A 105 10.77 -44.09 -49.99
CA LYS A 105 11.92 -44.87 -50.46
C LYS A 105 11.43 -45.89 -51.48
#